data_AF-A0A2V6U2P7-F1
#
_entry.id   AF-A0A2V6U2P7-F1
#
_cell.length_a   1.000
_cell.length_b   1.000
_cell.length_c   1.000
_cell.angle_alpha   90.00
_cell.angle_beta   90.00
_cell.angle_gamma   90.00
#
_symmetry.space_group_name_H-M   'P 1'
#
loop_
_entity.id
_entity.type
_entity.pdbx_description
1 polymer ?
#
loop_
_entity_poly.entity_id
_entity_poly.type
_entity_poly.pdbx_seq_one_letter_code
_entity_poly.pdbx_strand_id
1 'polypeptide(L)'
;MRDDRERAAEAHREVYHETSPRLTGGDPDADWERADHVGEEAVGGTVATPDQNVVDELGSALGVPRAPDEEVRTSGEILERRDRYRWEQETGGDA
;
A
#
# COMPACT_ATOMS: atom_id res chain seq x y z
N MET A 1 -0.14 -19.47 -16.93
CA MET A 1 0.66 -20.31 -16.00
C MET A 1 1.04 -19.38 -14.86
N ARG A 2 0.76 -19.72 -13.60
CA ARG A 2 1.28 -18.91 -12.48
C ARG A 2 2.80 -19.02 -12.46
N ASP A 3 3.50 -17.94 -12.18
CA ASP A 3 4.97 -17.94 -12.05
C ASP A 3 5.40 -18.76 -10.81
N ASP A 4 6.64 -19.25 -10.77
CA ASP A 4 7.21 -19.92 -9.58
C ASP A 4 7.18 -18.99 -8.36
N ARG A 5 7.40 -17.69 -8.59
CA ARG A 5 7.32 -16.63 -7.57
C ARG A 5 5.93 -16.49 -6.95
N GLU A 6 4.89 -16.47 -7.78
CA GLU A 6 3.50 -16.39 -7.32
C GLU A 6 3.12 -17.59 -6.44
N ARG A 7 3.56 -18.80 -6.81
CA ARG A 7 3.33 -20.01 -6.01
C ARG A 7 4.03 -19.95 -4.66
N ALA A 8 5.28 -19.48 -4.64
CA ALA A 8 6.05 -19.34 -3.41
C ALA A 8 5.40 -18.31 -2.47
N ALA A 9 4.93 -17.19 -3.02
CA ALA A 9 4.21 -16.15 -2.29
C ALA A 9 2.89 -16.66 -1.68
N GLU A 10 2.11 -17.43 -2.43
CA GLU A 10 0.85 -18.04 -1.95
C GLU A 10 1.12 -19.02 -0.79
N ALA A 11 2.14 -19.87 -0.94
CA ALA A 11 2.56 -20.80 0.12
C ALA A 11 3.10 -20.07 1.37
N HIS A 12 3.90 -19.01 1.18
CA HIS A 12 4.43 -18.20 2.30
C HIS A 12 3.29 -17.59 3.12
N ARG A 13 2.26 -17.07 2.45
CA ARG A 13 1.10 -16.42 3.09
C ARG A 13 0.19 -17.39 3.86
N GLU A 14 0.17 -18.67 3.50
CA GLU A 14 -0.53 -19.69 4.30
C GLU A 14 0.18 -19.95 5.65
N VAL A 15 1.49 -19.74 5.72
CA VAL A 15 2.30 -20.00 6.92
C VAL A 15 2.56 -18.73 7.74
N TYR A 16 2.79 -17.59 7.08
CA TYR A 16 3.10 -16.30 7.69
C TYR A 16 2.05 -15.27 7.26
N HIS A 17 1.24 -14.80 8.22
CA HIS A 17 0.16 -13.85 7.94
C HIS A 17 0.55 -12.38 8.12
N GLU A 18 1.64 -12.12 8.85
CA GLU A 18 2.17 -10.77 9.09
C GLU A 18 2.83 -10.19 7.84
N THR A 19 3.60 -11.00 7.13
CA THR A 19 4.37 -10.60 5.96
C THR A 19 3.82 -11.25 4.70
N SER A 20 3.50 -10.44 3.69
CA SER A 20 2.95 -10.93 2.42
C SER A 20 3.17 -9.93 1.28
N PRO A 21 3.04 -10.35 0.00
CA PRO A 21 3.10 -9.45 -1.15
C PRO A 21 2.15 -8.26 -1.08
N ARG A 22 1.11 -8.29 -0.24
CA ARG A 22 0.24 -7.12 -0.06
C ARG A 22 0.99 -5.87 0.40
N LEU A 23 2.10 -6.05 1.12
CA LEU A 23 2.94 -4.94 1.57
C LEU A 23 3.56 -4.18 0.39
N THR A 24 3.80 -4.86 -0.73
CA THR A 24 4.38 -4.34 -1.98
C THR A 24 3.32 -4.12 -3.06
N GLY A 25 2.04 -3.99 -2.68
CA GLY A 25 0.95 -3.78 -3.64
C GLY A 25 0.44 -5.07 -4.30
N GLY A 26 0.87 -6.23 -3.83
CA GLY A 26 0.54 -7.52 -4.41
C GLY A 26 1.58 -8.04 -5.39
N ASP A 27 2.68 -7.30 -5.60
CA ASP A 27 3.76 -7.67 -6.50
C ASP A 27 4.54 -8.90 -5.98
N PRO A 28 4.44 -10.06 -6.66
CA PRO A 28 5.15 -11.29 -6.30
C PRO A 28 6.62 -11.28 -6.77
N ASP A 29 7.08 -10.22 -7.44
CA ASP A 29 8.47 -10.07 -7.83
C ASP A 29 9.25 -9.13 -6.90
N ALA A 30 8.54 -8.29 -6.13
CA ALA A 30 9.10 -7.43 -5.09
C ALA A 30 9.63 -8.24 -3.88
N ASP A 31 10.56 -7.68 -3.12
CA ASP A 31 11.07 -8.21 -1.86
C ASP A 31 10.11 -7.86 -0.70
N TRP A 32 8.93 -8.49 -0.69
CA TRP A 32 7.92 -8.25 0.35
C TRP A 32 8.36 -8.66 1.76
N GLU A 33 9.30 -9.61 1.86
CA GLU A 33 9.88 -10.02 3.13
C GLU A 33 10.68 -8.87 3.76
N ARG A 34 11.50 -8.19 2.96
CA ARG A 34 12.23 -7.01 3.41
C ARG A 34 11.31 -5.79 3.55
N ALA A 35 10.27 -5.67 2.73
CA ALA A 35 9.32 -4.56 2.80
C ALA A 35 8.63 -4.46 4.17
N ASP A 36 8.36 -5.58 4.84
CA ASP A 36 7.81 -5.62 6.20
C ASP A 36 8.67 -4.86 7.23
N HIS A 37 9.98 -5.00 7.13
CA HIS A 37 10.92 -4.46 8.12
C HIS A 37 11.58 -3.15 7.70
N VAL A 38 11.78 -2.94 6.39
CA VAL A 38 12.56 -1.81 5.85
C VAL A 38 11.66 -0.84 5.08
N GLY A 39 10.58 -1.32 4.47
CA GLY A 39 9.61 -0.48 3.77
C GLY A 39 10.07 0.12 2.44
N GLU A 40 11.23 -0.28 1.89
CA GLU A 40 11.76 0.30 0.64
C GLU A 40 10.85 0.05 -0.55
N GLU A 41 10.41 -1.19 -0.74
CA GLU A 41 9.48 -1.59 -1.82
C GLU A 41 8.03 -1.67 -1.35
N ALA A 42 7.74 -1.25 -0.11
CA ALA A 42 6.37 -1.16 0.36
C ALA A 42 5.60 -0.09 -0.41
N VAL A 43 4.27 -0.14 -0.38
CA VAL A 43 3.45 0.91 -0.98
C VAL A 43 3.78 2.27 -0.33
N GLY A 44 4.21 3.24 -1.15
CA GLY A 44 4.69 4.54 -0.68
C GLY A 44 6.15 4.58 -0.21
N GLY A 45 6.88 3.48 -0.40
CA GLY A 45 8.30 3.35 -0.15
C GLY A 45 9.18 4.13 -1.14
N THR A 46 10.49 3.95 -1.00
CA THR A 46 11.52 4.70 -1.75
C THR A 46 11.98 4.00 -3.02
N VAL A 47 11.72 2.71 -3.16
CA VAL A 47 12.09 1.88 -4.31
C VAL A 47 10.83 1.57 -5.10
N ALA A 48 10.83 1.92 -6.38
CA ALA A 48 9.69 1.67 -7.26
C ALA A 48 9.65 0.19 -7.68
N THR A 49 8.44 -0.39 -7.63
CA THR A 49 8.09 -1.68 -8.24
C THR A 49 7.39 -1.41 -9.59
N PRO A 50 8.07 -1.59 -10.74
CA PRO A 50 7.47 -1.31 -12.05
C PRO A 50 6.29 -2.24 -12.39
N ASP A 51 5.59 -1.91 -13.48
CA ASP A 51 4.52 -2.73 -14.07
C ASP A 51 3.29 -3.00 -13.18
N GLN A 52 3.12 -2.21 -12.10
CA GLN A 52 1.93 -2.25 -11.26
C GLN A 52 0.75 -1.50 -11.89
N ASN A 53 -0.37 -2.19 -12.08
CA ASN A 53 -1.62 -1.64 -12.61
C ASN A 53 -2.84 -1.82 -11.67
N VAL A 54 -2.60 -2.26 -10.44
CA VAL A 54 -3.58 -2.56 -9.40
C VAL A 54 -3.91 -1.33 -8.53
N VAL A 55 -4.57 -0.34 -9.14
CA VAL A 55 -4.79 0.99 -8.53
C VAL A 55 -5.64 0.91 -7.25
N ASP A 56 -6.65 0.04 -7.22
CA ASP A 56 -7.58 -0.07 -6.08
C ASP A 56 -6.90 -0.68 -4.86
N GLU A 57 -6.06 -1.70 -5.06
CA GLU A 57 -5.26 -2.34 -4.02
C GLU A 57 -4.22 -1.37 -3.44
N LEU A 58 -3.51 -0.63 -4.30
CA LEU A 58 -2.53 0.38 -3.88
C LEU A 58 -3.20 1.53 -3.13
N GLY A 59 -4.34 2.02 -3.62
CA GLY A 59 -5.14 3.05 -2.94
C GLY A 59 -5.62 2.57 -1.57
N SER A 60 -6.10 1.34 -1.48
CA SER A 60 -6.53 0.72 -0.22
C SER A 60 -5.37 0.58 0.78
N ALA A 61 -4.18 0.16 0.31
CA ALA A 61 -2.98 0.03 1.13
C ALA A 61 -2.51 1.39 1.70
N LEU A 62 -2.65 2.47 0.92
CA LEU A 62 -2.36 3.84 1.36
C LEU A 62 -3.47 4.44 2.26
N GLY A 63 -4.57 3.72 2.49
CA GLY A 63 -5.73 4.26 3.22
C GLY A 63 -6.47 5.36 2.47
N VAL A 64 -6.43 5.33 1.13
CA VAL A 64 -7.14 6.23 0.21
C VAL A 64 -7.96 5.43 -0.83
N PRO A 65 -8.87 4.54 -0.39
CA PRO A 65 -9.75 3.84 -1.32
C PRO A 65 -10.62 4.83 -2.09
N ARG A 66 -10.90 4.53 -3.36
CA ARG A 66 -11.57 5.43 -4.31
C ARG A 66 -12.79 4.76 -4.90
N ALA A 67 -13.84 5.55 -5.16
CA ALA A 67 -14.98 5.04 -5.91
C ALA A 67 -14.66 4.97 -7.41
N PRO A 68 -15.26 4.03 -8.18
CA PRO A 68 -15.00 3.89 -9.62
C PRO A 68 -15.29 5.14 -10.44
N ASP A 69 -16.27 5.95 -10.01
CA ASP A 69 -16.73 7.17 -10.66
C ASP A 69 -16.16 8.47 -10.04
N GLU A 70 -15.23 8.35 -9.09
CA GLU A 70 -14.59 9.51 -8.47
C GLU A 70 -13.59 10.20 -9.41
N GLU A 71 -13.51 11.53 -9.33
CA GLU A 71 -12.50 12.30 -10.06
C GLU A 71 -11.07 11.82 -9.73
N VAL A 72 -10.20 11.78 -10.75
CA VAL A 72 -8.81 11.39 -10.55
C VAL A 72 -8.07 12.44 -9.74
N ARG A 73 -7.71 12.06 -8.51
CA ARG A 73 -6.79 12.79 -7.63
C ARG A 73 -5.52 11.98 -7.40
N THR A 74 -4.43 12.63 -7.07
CA THR A 74 -3.26 11.92 -6.53
C THR A 74 -3.52 11.51 -5.08
N SER A 75 -2.89 10.42 -4.63
CA SER A 75 -2.96 10.01 -3.22
C SER A 75 -2.48 11.13 -2.28
N GLY A 76 -1.47 11.90 -2.71
CA GLY A 76 -0.96 13.07 -1.97
C GLY A 76 -2.04 14.13 -1.72
N GLU A 77 -2.80 14.53 -2.73
CA GLU A 77 -3.89 15.51 -2.58
C GLU A 77 -5.00 15.02 -1.62
N ILE A 78 -5.29 13.71 -1.64
CA ILE A 78 -6.29 13.11 -0.76
C ILE A 78 -5.79 13.17 0.69
N LEU A 79 -4.56 12.72 0.92
CA LEU A 79 -3.92 12.71 2.25
C LEU A 79 -3.78 14.13 2.80
N GLU A 80 -3.30 15.08 2.00
CA GLU A 80 -3.16 16.48 2.41
C GLU A 80 -4.50 17.09 2.84
N ARG A 81 -5.58 16.83 2.07
CA ARG A 81 -6.92 17.29 2.45
C ARG A 81 -7.42 16.65 3.73
N ARG A 82 -7.27 15.33 3.85
CA ARG A 82 -7.69 14.55 5.03
C ARG A 82 -6.98 15.04 6.30
N ASP A 83 -5.70 15.37 6.15
CA ASP A 83 -4.79 15.58 7.28
C ASP A 83 -4.58 17.06 7.62
N ARG A 84 -5.15 17.97 6.81
CA ARG A 84 -5.07 19.44 6.97
C ARG A 84 -5.31 19.94 8.40
N TYR A 85 -6.27 19.35 9.09
CA TYR A 85 -6.66 19.73 10.46
C TYR A 85 -6.46 18.57 11.46
N ARG A 86 -5.58 17.60 11.16
CA ARG A 86 -5.39 16.44 12.04
C ARG A 86 -5.00 16.88 13.46
N TRP A 87 -4.07 17.83 13.57
CA TRP A 87 -3.58 18.33 14.86
C TRP A 87 -4.71 18.88 15.75
N GLU A 88 -5.60 19.71 15.22
CA GLU A 88 -6.72 20.29 15.98
C GLU A 88 -7.71 19.22 16.45
N GLN A 89 -7.94 18.19 15.63
CA GLN A 89 -8.85 17.08 15.95
C GLN A 89 -8.26 16.13 17.00
N GLU A 90 -6.94 15.91 16.98
CA GLU A 90 -6.24 15.06 17.95
C GLU A 90 -6.04 15.75 19.30
N THR A 91 -5.88 17.07 19.34
CA THR A 91 -5.74 17.84 20.58
C THR A 91 -7.08 18.33 21.17
N GLY A 92 -8.20 18.08 20.50
CA GLY A 92 -9.54 18.41 21.01
C GLY A 92 -9.96 19.87 20.86
N GLY A 93 -9.42 20.60 19.88
CA GLY A 93 -9.88 21.94 19.49
C GLY A 93 -9.59 23.09 20.47
N ASP A 94 -8.96 22.84 21.62
CA ASP A 94 -8.55 23.87 22.56
C ASP A 94 -7.02 24.04 22.55
N ALA A 95 -6.57 25.11 21.88
CA ALA A 95 -5.25 25.72 22.02
C ALA A 95 -5.43 27.22 22.33
#